data_AF-A0AAU7CRA8-F1
#
_entry.id   AF-A0AAU7CRA8-F1
#
_cell.length_a   1.000
_cell.length_b   1.000
_cell.length_c   1.000
_cell.angle_alpha   90.00
_cell.angle_beta   90.00
_cell.angle_gamma   90.00
#
_symmetry.space_group_name_H-M   'P 1'
#
loop_
_entity.id
_entity.type
_entity.pdbx_description
1 polymer ?
#
loop_
_entity_poly.entity_id
_entity_poly.type
_entity_poly.pdbx_seq_one_letter_code
_entity_poly.pdbx_strand_id
1 'polypeptide(L)'
;MDRATDCALKLLARRVCVVIGLVACITNVGCARMRSFNPGTPLMLGAAAPFGRTKPASPGNDLYAQEVGRGVSHSRTLLAQDRARTQARNRGNGGRLSGSDDPSALAETPPLQVALHPPETIKAGEIDASREPLPALGATEVATGATEIVTQPSDPATASLEPKPAPEPTELATIVSAAQARLETITSYQVLMKRRERVGETLGPAEEVLLSVRRTPRAIRLEWPDGPSKGREVLFSANDDAGLMHVKMPDSIVPVPPMSLAVDNPMVLRNSRHPITEAGFETILTDLQKNIAQVEAGDASAGKMSYAGLENPGQLEQPSHKIQRVTPTGENWVVYIDPTSKLPVMVEGLAANGDLLERYLFGPVTVDLESLAAANAFDPGQRWGQAPSGLLSRLARVGGGKAPAETQAQ
;
A
#
# COMPACT_ATOMS: atom_id res chain seq x y z
N MET A 1 -61.17 -20.53 4.61
CA MET A 1 -60.97 -19.12 5.01
C MET A 1 -60.35 -19.18 6.39
N ASP A 2 -59.05 -19.02 6.65
CA ASP A 2 -57.99 -18.29 5.97
C ASP A 2 -56.63 -18.98 6.20
N ARG A 3 -55.91 -19.27 5.12
CA ARG A 3 -54.51 -19.76 5.19
C ARG A 3 -53.74 -19.48 3.91
N ALA A 4 -53.89 -18.28 3.35
CA ALA A 4 -53.36 -17.94 2.02
C ALA A 4 -52.73 -16.53 1.87
N THR A 5 -52.39 -15.82 2.94
CA THR A 5 -51.87 -14.43 2.81
C THR A 5 -50.56 -14.13 3.52
N ASP A 6 -49.80 -15.14 3.96
CA ASP A 6 -48.54 -14.90 4.71
C ASP A 6 -47.24 -15.22 3.92
N CYS A 7 -47.33 -15.41 2.60
CA CYS A 7 -46.15 -15.64 1.73
C CYS A 7 -45.78 -14.46 0.81
N ALA A 8 -46.56 -13.37 0.79
CA ALA A 8 -46.32 -12.26 -0.13
C ALA A 8 -45.44 -11.13 0.44
N LEU A 9 -45.22 -11.05 1.76
CA LEU A 9 -44.48 -9.94 2.37
C LEU A 9 -42.95 -10.16 2.52
N LYS A 10 -42.46 -11.40 2.35
CA LYS A 10 -41.01 -11.71 2.47
C LYS A 10 -40.23 -11.67 1.16
N LEU A 11 -40.90 -11.42 0.02
CA LEU A 11 -40.26 -11.32 -1.30
C LEU A 11 -40.04 -9.88 -1.79
N LEU A 12 -40.58 -8.86 -1.09
CA LEU A 12 -40.38 -7.44 -1.42
C LEU A 12 -39.27 -6.75 -0.61
N ALA A 13 -38.79 -7.34 0.49
CA ALA A 13 -37.67 -6.80 1.28
C ALA A 13 -36.27 -7.20 0.75
N ARG A 14 -36.18 -8.00 -0.32
CA ARG A 14 -34.91 -8.43 -0.96
C ARG A 14 -34.62 -7.78 -2.31
N ARG A 15 -35.43 -6.83 -2.77
CA ARG A 15 -35.22 -6.12 -4.05
C ARG A 15 -35.02 -4.61 -3.94
N VAL A 16 -34.86 -4.06 -2.73
CA VAL A 16 -34.68 -2.60 -2.51
C VAL A 16 -33.28 -2.21 -1.98
N CYS A 17 -32.41 -3.16 -1.60
CA CYS A 17 -31.07 -2.86 -1.09
C CYS A 17 -29.90 -2.97 -2.11
N VAL A 18 -30.18 -2.93 -3.43
CA VAL A 18 -29.12 -3.02 -4.46
C VAL A 18 -29.09 -1.79 -5.40
N VAL A 19 -29.82 -0.72 -5.10
CA VAL A 19 -29.93 0.46 -6.00
C VAL A 19 -29.38 1.77 -5.42
N ILE A 20 -28.72 1.76 -4.25
CA ILE A 20 -28.03 2.95 -3.72
C ILE A 20 -26.55 2.62 -3.52
N GLY A 21 -25.79 2.64 -4.60
CA GLY A 21 -24.35 2.33 -4.52
C GLY A 21 -23.56 2.53 -5.80
N LEU A 22 -24.06 3.31 -6.78
CA LEU A 22 -23.29 3.59 -8.00
C LEU A 22 -23.75 4.88 -8.70
N VAL A 23 -23.82 6.00 -7.96
CA VAL A 23 -24.04 7.36 -8.53
C VAL A 23 -23.07 8.37 -7.90
N ALA A 24 -21.79 8.04 -7.87
CA ALA A 24 -20.76 9.00 -7.44
C ALA A 24 -19.42 8.77 -8.16
N CYS A 25 -19.41 8.80 -9.50
CA CYS A 25 -18.15 8.79 -10.26
C CYS A 25 -18.18 9.51 -11.62
N ILE A 26 -19.19 10.34 -11.96
CA ILE A 26 -19.18 11.07 -13.25
C ILE A 26 -19.69 12.50 -13.09
N THR A 27 -18.89 13.37 -12.46
CA THR A 27 -18.89 14.81 -12.75
C THR A 27 -17.54 15.43 -12.37
N ASN A 28 -16.62 15.45 -13.33
CA ASN A 28 -15.59 16.50 -13.43
C ASN A 28 -15.18 16.63 -14.90
N VAL A 29 -16.11 17.13 -15.71
CA VAL A 29 -15.80 17.77 -16.99
C VAL A 29 -15.57 19.24 -16.66
N GLY A 30 -14.31 19.67 -16.70
CA GLY A 30 -13.90 21.03 -16.39
C GLY A 30 -12.76 21.49 -17.28
N CYS A 31 -13.13 22.07 -18.42
CA CYS A 31 -12.44 23.09 -19.23
C CYS A 31 -10.89 23.11 -19.24
N ALA A 32 -10.29 22.40 -20.20
CA ALA A 32 -8.95 22.74 -20.70
C ALA A 32 -9.05 23.97 -21.63
N ARG A 33 -8.65 25.14 -21.12
CA ARG A 33 -8.44 26.34 -21.92
C ARG A 33 -7.08 26.21 -22.61
N MET A 34 -7.08 25.97 -23.93
CA MET A 34 -5.88 26.01 -24.76
C MET A 34 -5.21 27.38 -24.63
N ARG A 35 -3.94 27.39 -24.17
CA ARG A 35 -3.02 28.49 -24.47
C ARG A 35 -2.19 28.06 -25.67
N SER A 36 -2.31 28.86 -26.71
CA SER A 36 -1.52 28.85 -27.93
C SER A 36 -0.04 29.03 -27.60
N PHE A 37 0.78 28.05 -28.01
CA PHE A 37 2.21 28.25 -28.18
C PHE A 37 2.44 28.91 -29.55
N ASN A 38 3.25 29.96 -29.53
CA ASN A 38 3.68 30.74 -30.68
C ASN A 38 5.05 30.18 -31.13
N PRO A 39 5.21 29.56 -32.31
CA PRO A 39 6.52 29.17 -32.80
C PRO A 39 7.01 30.19 -33.84
N GLY A 40 8.03 30.96 -33.48
CA GLY A 40 8.74 31.83 -34.39
C GLY A 40 10.21 31.46 -34.47
N THR A 41 10.59 30.59 -35.42
CA THR A 41 11.78 30.61 -36.32
C THR A 41 12.19 29.21 -36.80
N PRO A 42 12.82 29.08 -38.00
CA PRO A 42 12.37 28.08 -38.98
C PRO A 42 13.39 26.99 -39.37
N LEU A 43 12.82 25.98 -40.05
CA LEU A 43 13.32 25.18 -41.19
C LEU A 43 14.69 24.48 -41.10
N MET A 44 14.65 23.14 -41.15
CA MET A 44 15.27 22.39 -42.25
C MET A 44 14.45 21.13 -42.60
N LEU A 45 14.38 20.88 -43.91
CA LEU A 45 13.64 19.87 -44.67
C LEU A 45 13.90 18.40 -44.26
N GLY A 46 12.89 17.53 -44.49
CA GLY A 46 13.14 16.10 -44.69
C GLY A 46 11.94 15.16 -44.73
N ALA A 47 11.26 15.11 -45.88
CA ALA A 47 10.51 13.96 -46.45
C ALA A 47 9.13 13.52 -45.90
N ALA A 48 8.18 13.48 -46.86
CA ALA A 48 6.86 12.86 -46.87
C ALA A 48 6.98 11.30 -46.95
N ALA A 49 5.99 10.42 -46.77
CA ALA A 49 4.52 10.40 -46.93
C ALA A 49 3.97 9.10 -46.23
N PRO A 50 2.76 8.54 -46.49
CA PRO A 50 1.49 8.99 -45.93
C PRO A 50 0.51 7.88 -45.42
N PHE A 51 -0.61 8.35 -44.84
CA PHE A 51 -1.97 7.76 -44.64
C PHE A 51 -2.20 6.29 -44.22
N GLY A 52 -2.86 6.14 -43.06
CA GLY A 52 -4.25 5.66 -43.03
C GLY A 52 -4.51 4.23 -42.53
N ARG A 53 -5.09 4.09 -41.33
CA ARG A 53 -6.14 3.09 -41.02
C ARG A 53 -6.86 3.40 -39.72
N THR A 54 -8.18 3.42 -39.79
CA THR A 54 -9.12 3.58 -38.67
C THR A 54 -9.69 2.23 -38.21
N LYS A 55 -9.90 2.11 -36.87
CA LYS A 55 -10.81 1.22 -36.11
C LYS A 55 -10.42 -0.27 -35.92
N PRO A 56 -10.90 -0.98 -34.86
CA PRO A 56 -12.01 -0.64 -33.95
C PRO A 56 -11.69 -0.65 -32.44
N ALA A 57 -12.67 -0.21 -31.65
CA ALA A 57 -12.70 -0.21 -30.20
C ALA A 57 -12.60 -1.63 -29.61
N SER A 58 -11.72 -1.78 -28.63
CA SER A 58 -11.48 -3.04 -27.88
C SER A 58 -12.47 -3.15 -26.71
N PRO A 59 -13.08 -4.32 -26.48
CA PRO A 59 -13.95 -4.54 -25.33
C PRO A 59 -13.13 -4.75 -24.04
N GLY A 60 -13.54 -4.09 -22.96
CA GLY A 60 -13.30 -4.43 -21.54
C GLY A 60 -11.94 -5.00 -21.14
N ASN A 61 -11.01 -4.13 -20.72
CA ASN A 61 -9.78 -4.50 -20.02
C ASN A 61 -10.09 -4.97 -18.58
N ASP A 62 -10.24 -6.26 -18.38
CA ASP A 62 -9.85 -6.90 -17.11
C ASP A 62 -8.45 -7.52 -17.30
N LEU A 63 -7.43 -6.67 -17.12
CA LEU A 63 -6.02 -7.06 -17.19
C LEU A 63 -5.59 -7.93 -16.00
N TYR A 64 -6.36 -7.94 -14.91
CA TYR A 64 -6.10 -8.80 -13.75
C TYR A 64 -6.29 -10.26 -14.15
N ALA A 65 -7.38 -10.61 -14.83
CA ALA A 65 -7.64 -11.99 -15.27
C ALA A 65 -6.61 -12.51 -16.32
N GLN A 66 -6.08 -11.65 -17.19
CA GLN A 66 -5.10 -12.06 -18.22
C GLN A 66 -3.70 -12.31 -17.65
N GLU A 67 -3.26 -11.53 -16.66
CA GLU A 67 -1.91 -11.66 -16.10
C GLU A 67 -1.80 -12.79 -15.05
N VAL A 68 -2.87 -13.06 -14.27
CA VAL A 68 -2.86 -14.12 -13.25
C VAL A 68 -2.63 -15.50 -13.89
N GLY A 69 -3.09 -15.71 -15.12
CA GLY A 69 -2.80 -16.93 -15.88
C GLY A 69 -1.33 -17.09 -16.30
N ARG A 70 -0.61 -15.98 -16.52
CA ARG A 70 0.81 -16.00 -16.94
C ARG A 70 1.78 -16.02 -15.74
N GLY A 71 1.45 -15.31 -14.65
CA GLY A 71 2.29 -15.23 -13.45
C GLY A 71 2.42 -16.56 -12.69
N VAL A 72 1.35 -17.36 -12.62
CA VAL A 72 1.38 -18.67 -11.94
C VAL A 72 2.33 -19.65 -12.64
N SER A 73 2.48 -19.53 -13.96
CA SER A 73 3.41 -20.37 -14.74
C SER A 73 4.86 -19.99 -14.45
N HIS A 74 5.16 -18.69 -14.39
CA HIS A 74 6.53 -18.19 -14.19
C HIS A 74 7.06 -18.45 -12.77
N SER A 75 6.23 -18.21 -11.74
CA SER A 75 6.59 -18.49 -10.34
C SER A 75 6.78 -19.99 -10.06
N ARG A 76 6.01 -20.86 -10.74
CA ARG A 76 6.20 -22.32 -10.67
C ARG A 76 7.53 -22.75 -11.30
N THR A 77 7.93 -22.16 -12.42
CA THR A 77 9.24 -22.43 -13.03
C THR A 77 10.41 -21.99 -12.15
N LEU A 78 10.31 -20.84 -11.48
CA LEU A 78 11.37 -20.37 -10.59
C LEU A 78 11.50 -21.23 -9.33
N LEU A 79 10.37 -21.61 -8.70
CA LEU A 79 10.36 -22.55 -7.58
C LEU A 79 10.84 -23.96 -7.98
N ALA A 80 10.56 -24.40 -9.21
CA ALA A 80 11.07 -25.67 -9.73
C ALA A 80 12.59 -25.61 -9.97
N GLN A 81 13.11 -24.50 -10.51
CA GLN A 81 14.55 -24.28 -10.69
C GLN A 81 15.31 -24.24 -9.36
N ASP A 82 14.74 -23.60 -8.34
CA ASP A 82 15.37 -23.49 -7.03
C ASP A 82 15.40 -24.83 -6.27
N ARG A 83 14.32 -25.62 -6.37
CA ARG A 83 14.31 -27.02 -5.88
C ARG A 83 15.33 -27.89 -6.60
N ALA A 84 15.47 -27.74 -7.93
CA ALA A 84 16.45 -28.48 -8.71
C ALA A 84 17.89 -28.12 -8.32
N ARG A 85 18.18 -26.84 -8.06
CA ARG A 85 19.50 -26.39 -7.54
C ARG A 85 19.79 -26.94 -6.15
N THR A 86 18.78 -26.96 -5.27
CA THR A 86 18.93 -27.50 -3.92
C THR A 86 19.16 -29.02 -3.94
N GLN A 87 18.44 -29.76 -4.80
CA GLN A 87 18.69 -31.19 -5.01
C GLN A 87 20.06 -31.47 -5.64
N ALA A 88 20.53 -30.65 -6.59
CA ALA A 88 21.86 -30.79 -7.18
C ALA A 88 22.97 -30.57 -6.15
N ARG A 89 22.79 -29.60 -5.23
CA ARG A 89 23.74 -29.34 -4.13
C ARG A 89 23.80 -30.50 -3.14
N ASN A 90 22.68 -31.18 -2.88
CA ASN A 90 22.64 -32.37 -2.04
C ASN A 90 23.14 -33.65 -2.73
N ARG A 91 23.10 -33.72 -4.08
CA ARG A 91 23.68 -34.85 -4.84
C ARG A 91 25.21 -34.86 -4.89
N GLY A 92 25.87 -33.74 -4.57
CA GLY A 92 27.34 -33.66 -4.52
C GLY A 92 27.99 -34.42 -3.36
N ASN A 93 27.22 -34.95 -2.40
CA ASN A 93 27.74 -35.57 -1.18
C ASN A 93 27.28 -37.02 -0.94
N GLY A 94 26.76 -37.70 -1.97
CA GLY A 94 26.18 -39.04 -1.85
C GLY A 94 26.88 -40.05 -2.74
N GLY A 95 27.52 -41.03 -2.11
CA GLY A 95 28.22 -42.14 -2.76
C GLY A 95 27.35 -42.94 -3.74
N ARG A 96 28.04 -43.32 -4.82
CA ARG A 96 27.74 -44.24 -5.91
C ARG A 96 27.00 -45.51 -5.46
N LEU A 97 25.74 -45.68 -5.89
CA LEU A 97 25.14 -46.99 -6.15
C LEU A 97 24.28 -46.96 -7.42
N SER A 98 24.44 -48.05 -8.17
CA SER A 98 24.01 -48.33 -9.54
C SER A 98 22.52 -48.71 -9.62
N GLY A 99 21.85 -48.35 -10.72
CA GLY A 99 20.54 -48.89 -11.08
C GLY A 99 19.88 -48.12 -12.22
N SER A 100 19.78 -48.77 -13.38
CA SER A 100 19.01 -48.37 -14.56
C SER A 100 17.50 -48.37 -14.28
N ASP A 101 16.72 -47.56 -14.99
CA ASP A 101 15.57 -48.01 -15.82
C ASP A 101 14.79 -46.83 -16.45
N ASP A 102 14.19 -47.13 -17.59
CA ASP A 102 13.50 -46.33 -18.62
C ASP A 102 12.48 -45.26 -18.19
N PRO A 103 12.29 -44.20 -19.02
CA PRO A 103 11.04 -43.45 -19.07
C PRO A 103 10.35 -43.55 -20.45
N SER A 104 9.13 -44.07 -20.49
CA SER A 104 8.22 -43.90 -21.62
C SER A 104 6.76 -43.69 -21.16
N ALA A 105 6.09 -42.80 -21.90
CA ALA A 105 4.66 -42.53 -21.98
C ALA A 105 4.02 -41.62 -20.89
N LEU A 106 3.79 -40.36 -21.28
CA LEU A 106 2.66 -39.57 -20.81
C LEU A 106 1.82 -39.14 -22.01
N ALA A 107 0.54 -39.49 -21.96
CA ALA A 107 -0.48 -39.20 -22.96
C ALA A 107 -1.02 -37.77 -22.80
N GLU A 108 -1.27 -37.11 -23.92
CA GLU A 108 -1.89 -35.78 -24.01
C GLU A 108 -3.42 -35.87 -23.90
N THR A 109 -4.02 -34.93 -23.14
CA THR A 109 -5.48 -34.77 -23.03
C THR A 109 -5.91 -33.49 -23.77
N PRO A 110 -6.97 -33.51 -24.59
CA PRO A 110 -7.36 -32.34 -25.39
C PRO A 110 -8.19 -31.31 -24.60
N PRO A 111 -8.15 -30.02 -24.99
CA PRO A 111 -8.88 -28.95 -24.31
C PRO A 111 -10.36 -28.86 -24.73
N LEU A 112 -11.23 -28.64 -23.75
CA LEU A 112 -12.65 -28.32 -23.89
C LEU A 112 -12.85 -26.86 -24.30
N GLN A 113 -13.60 -26.62 -25.38
CA GLN A 113 -14.05 -25.29 -25.80
C GLN A 113 -15.46 -25.01 -25.28
N VAL A 114 -15.65 -23.86 -24.63
CA VAL A 114 -16.97 -23.36 -24.19
C VAL A 114 -17.29 -22.11 -25.03
N ALA A 115 -18.41 -22.16 -25.76
CA ALA A 115 -18.91 -21.06 -26.57
C ALA A 115 -19.71 -20.06 -25.72
N LEU A 116 -19.44 -18.76 -25.88
CA LEU A 116 -20.20 -17.67 -25.26
C LEU A 116 -21.07 -16.98 -26.32
N HIS A 117 -22.36 -16.84 -26.02
CA HIS A 117 -23.32 -16.09 -26.84
C HIS A 117 -23.22 -14.58 -26.59
N PRO A 118 -23.46 -13.72 -27.60
CA PRO A 118 -23.39 -12.27 -27.47
C PRO A 118 -24.62 -11.67 -26.76
N PRO A 119 -24.48 -10.54 -26.05
CA PRO A 119 -25.55 -9.92 -25.29
C PRO A 119 -26.53 -9.11 -26.16
N GLU A 120 -27.82 -9.21 -25.82
CA GLU A 120 -28.93 -8.48 -26.44
C GLU A 120 -29.01 -7.01 -25.99
N THR A 121 -29.50 -6.16 -26.89
CA THR A 121 -29.61 -4.71 -26.75
C THR A 121 -30.92 -4.32 -26.07
N ILE A 122 -30.86 -3.66 -24.91
CA ILE A 122 -32.05 -3.15 -24.20
C ILE A 122 -32.26 -1.67 -24.56
N LYS A 123 -33.50 -1.36 -24.96
CA LYS A 123 -33.98 -0.01 -25.34
C LYS A 123 -34.12 0.90 -24.11
N ALA A 124 -33.75 2.17 -24.28
CA ALA A 124 -33.94 3.22 -23.29
C ALA A 124 -35.40 3.66 -23.21
N GLY A 125 -35.97 3.63 -21.99
CA GLY A 125 -37.29 4.17 -21.68
C GLY A 125 -37.20 5.17 -20.52
N GLU A 126 -37.55 6.42 -20.83
CA GLU A 126 -38.46 7.31 -20.09
C GLU A 126 -38.25 7.49 -18.57
N ILE A 127 -37.74 8.67 -18.18
CA ILE A 127 -37.60 9.12 -16.79
C ILE A 127 -38.80 10.01 -16.45
N ASP A 128 -39.61 9.55 -15.51
CA ASP A 128 -40.73 10.26 -14.91
C ASP A 128 -40.23 11.25 -13.84
N ALA A 129 -40.75 12.48 -13.91
CA ALA A 129 -40.39 13.62 -13.09
C ALA A 129 -41.48 13.84 -12.04
N SER A 130 -41.24 13.42 -10.80
CA SER A 130 -42.06 13.83 -9.65
C SER A 130 -41.28 13.64 -8.35
N ARG A 131 -40.68 14.72 -7.84
CA ARG A 131 -40.38 14.84 -6.41
C ARG A 131 -40.76 16.23 -5.89
N GLU A 132 -41.63 16.16 -4.90
CA GLU A 132 -42.28 17.22 -4.14
C GLU A 132 -41.31 17.85 -3.11
N PRO A 133 -41.41 19.17 -2.82
CA PRO A 133 -40.48 19.87 -1.92
C PRO A 133 -40.87 19.74 -0.44
N LEU A 134 -39.85 19.59 0.42
CA LEU A 134 -39.94 19.57 1.88
C LEU A 134 -40.10 21.00 2.47
N PRO A 135 -40.79 21.14 3.63
CA PRO A 135 -41.06 22.44 4.25
C PRO A 135 -39.91 22.95 5.11
N ALA A 136 -39.75 24.28 5.10
CA ALA A 136 -38.80 25.05 5.89
C ALA A 136 -39.22 25.16 7.37
N LEU A 137 -38.26 25.01 8.28
CA LEU A 137 -38.44 25.26 9.71
C LEU A 137 -37.61 26.47 10.16
N GLY A 138 -38.34 27.54 10.51
CA GLY A 138 -38.23 28.28 11.76
C GLY A 138 -36.90 28.93 12.13
N ALA A 139 -36.73 30.20 11.73
CA ALA A 139 -35.82 31.13 12.37
C ALA A 139 -36.38 31.54 13.75
N THR A 140 -35.55 31.53 14.79
CA THR A 140 -35.83 32.22 16.06
C THR A 140 -34.86 33.38 16.18
N GLU A 141 -35.45 34.56 16.18
CA GLU A 141 -34.89 35.89 16.33
C GLU A 141 -34.69 36.18 17.83
N VAL A 142 -33.49 36.54 18.26
CA VAL A 142 -33.25 37.14 19.58
C VAL A 142 -32.37 38.38 19.43
N ALA A 143 -32.90 39.45 20.02
CA ALA A 143 -32.53 40.84 20.02
C ALA A 143 -31.09 41.19 20.42
N THR A 144 -30.53 42.13 19.65
CA THR A 144 -30.14 43.49 20.06
C THR A 144 -29.50 43.68 21.44
N GLY A 145 -28.18 43.83 21.45
CA GLY A 145 -27.41 44.45 22.53
C GLY A 145 -26.25 45.24 21.92
N ALA A 146 -26.47 46.54 21.68
CA ALA A 146 -25.44 47.47 21.28
C ALA A 146 -24.57 47.84 22.49
N THR A 147 -23.25 47.71 22.37
CA THR A 147 -22.31 48.47 23.19
C THR A 147 -21.12 48.86 22.32
N GLU A 148 -21.07 50.17 22.11
CA GLU A 148 -20.06 50.98 21.45
C GLU A 148 -18.82 51.08 22.35
N ILE A 149 -17.67 50.57 21.91
CA ILE A 149 -16.37 50.96 22.47
C ILE A 149 -15.36 51.15 21.33
N VAL A 150 -15.23 52.42 20.96
CA VAL A 150 -13.98 53.20 20.80
C VAL A 150 -12.79 52.52 20.12
N THR A 151 -12.58 52.98 18.90
CA THR A 151 -11.38 52.93 18.07
C THR A 151 -10.15 53.50 18.81
N GLN A 152 -9.06 52.73 18.89
CA GLN A 152 -7.73 53.26 19.18
C GLN A 152 -6.74 52.75 18.12
N PRO A 153 -6.19 53.62 17.26
CA PRO A 153 -5.18 53.22 16.27
C PRO A 153 -3.80 53.20 16.95
N SER A 154 -3.29 52.00 17.22
CA SER A 154 -1.92 51.78 17.67
C SER A 154 -1.06 51.39 16.47
N ASP A 155 0.03 52.12 16.30
CA ASP A 155 1.02 52.03 15.22
C ASP A 155 1.45 50.60 14.85
N PRO A 156 1.78 50.34 13.57
CA PRO A 156 2.42 49.10 13.16
C PRO A 156 3.88 49.12 13.63
N ALA A 157 4.13 48.55 14.81
CA ALA A 157 5.46 48.17 15.25
C ALA A 157 6.04 47.21 14.19
N THR A 158 6.97 47.75 13.41
CA THR A 158 7.78 47.00 12.44
C THR A 158 8.68 46.08 13.24
N ALA A 159 8.20 44.86 13.50
CA ALA A 159 9.00 43.79 14.06
C ALA A 159 10.06 43.42 13.01
N SER A 160 11.26 43.97 13.20
CA SER A 160 12.47 43.54 12.51
C SER A 160 12.67 42.05 12.80
N LEU A 161 12.35 41.22 11.80
CA LEU A 161 12.65 39.80 11.78
C LEU A 161 14.17 39.66 11.66
N GLU A 162 14.89 39.77 12.77
CA GLU A 162 16.28 39.32 12.81
C GLU A 162 16.32 37.83 12.44
N PRO A 163 17.14 37.42 11.46
CA PRO A 163 17.30 36.02 11.11
C PRO A 163 17.87 35.30 12.32
N LYS A 164 17.06 34.43 12.93
CA LYS A 164 17.53 33.49 13.95
C LYS A 164 18.74 32.75 13.36
N PRO A 165 19.93 32.78 14.00
CA PRO A 165 21.10 32.09 13.49
C PRO A 165 20.75 30.62 13.26
N ALA A 166 21.19 30.09 12.12
CA ALA A 166 20.98 28.69 11.77
C ALA A 166 21.45 27.83 12.95
N PRO A 167 20.64 26.90 13.46
CA PRO A 167 21.03 26.07 14.58
C PRO A 167 22.31 25.33 14.23
N GLU A 168 23.24 25.33 15.18
CA GLU A 168 24.51 24.62 15.10
C GLU A 168 24.23 23.14 14.73
N PRO A 169 24.98 22.54 13.78
CA PRO A 169 24.82 21.14 13.34
C PRO A 169 24.62 20.12 14.49
N THR A 170 25.16 20.43 15.66
CA THR A 170 25.06 19.71 16.92
C THR A 170 23.61 19.48 17.40
N GLU A 171 22.68 20.43 17.21
CA GLU A 171 21.30 20.28 17.73
C GLU A 171 20.53 19.21 16.96
N LEU A 172 20.67 19.20 15.63
CA LEU A 172 20.04 18.22 14.76
C LEU A 172 20.54 16.80 15.08
N ALA A 173 21.87 16.62 15.18
CA ALA A 173 22.46 15.34 15.57
C ALA A 173 21.98 14.88 16.96
N THR A 174 21.85 15.81 17.91
CA THR A 174 21.35 15.51 19.27
C THR A 174 19.90 15.01 19.25
N ILE A 175 19.02 15.65 18.48
CA ILE A 175 17.61 15.24 18.36
C ILE A 175 17.50 13.83 17.76
N VAL A 176 18.22 13.57 16.67
CA VAL A 176 18.18 12.27 15.98
C VAL A 176 18.81 11.17 16.84
N SER A 177 19.91 11.47 17.55
CA SER A 177 20.51 10.52 18.49
C SER A 177 19.58 10.19 19.66
N ALA A 178 18.86 11.16 20.19
CA ALA A 178 17.89 10.93 21.26
C ALA A 178 16.70 10.08 20.78
N ALA A 179 16.24 10.31 19.55
CA ALA A 179 15.20 9.50 18.93
C ALA A 179 15.64 8.04 18.71
N GLN A 180 16.89 7.84 18.27
CA GLN A 180 17.46 6.50 18.11
C GLN A 180 17.57 5.78 19.45
N ALA A 181 18.13 6.44 20.47
CA ALA A 181 18.26 5.88 21.81
C ALA A 181 16.88 5.50 22.39
N ARG A 182 15.85 6.31 22.11
CA ARG A 182 14.48 5.95 22.49
C ARG A 182 13.99 4.71 21.74
N LEU A 183 14.18 4.65 20.42
CA LEU A 183 13.77 3.50 19.62
C LEU A 183 14.45 2.21 20.10
N GLU A 184 15.72 2.28 20.51
CA GLU A 184 16.49 1.16 21.07
C GLU A 184 15.87 0.55 22.33
N THR A 185 15.15 1.34 23.14
CA THR A 185 14.43 0.82 24.31
C THR A 185 13.14 0.07 23.97
N ILE A 186 12.67 0.19 22.73
CA ILE A 186 11.40 -0.39 22.25
C ILE A 186 11.72 -1.70 21.54
N THR A 187 11.10 -2.80 21.97
CA THR A 187 11.27 -4.13 21.37
C THR A 187 10.27 -4.37 20.24
N SER A 188 9.05 -3.86 20.40
CA SER A 188 7.98 -3.91 19.41
C SER A 188 7.08 -2.70 19.57
N TYR A 189 6.34 -2.35 18.52
CA TYR A 189 5.34 -1.30 18.61
C TYR A 189 4.23 -1.49 17.57
N GLN A 190 3.11 -0.84 17.83
CA GLN A 190 2.00 -0.70 16.92
C GLN A 190 1.63 0.78 16.79
N VAL A 191 1.35 1.21 15.56
CA VAL A 191 0.97 2.59 15.26
C VAL A 191 -0.03 2.63 14.10
N LEU A 192 -1.06 3.47 14.24
CA LEU A 192 -1.94 3.79 13.13
C LEU A 192 -1.28 4.86 12.26
N MET A 193 -1.01 4.52 11.01
CA MET A 193 -0.32 5.37 10.05
C MET A 193 -1.29 5.79 8.94
N LYS A 194 -1.37 7.09 8.65
CA LYS A 194 -2.00 7.59 7.43
C LYS A 194 -0.91 7.83 6.40
N ARG A 195 -0.99 7.15 5.25
CA ARG A 195 0.00 7.25 4.18
C ARG A 195 -0.62 7.75 2.88
N ARG A 196 0.15 8.50 2.11
CA ARG A 196 -0.20 8.89 0.74
C ARG A 196 1.07 8.95 -0.07
N GLU A 197 1.13 8.19 -1.17
CA GLU A 197 2.34 8.04 -1.97
C GLU A 197 2.04 8.32 -3.45
N ARG A 198 3.02 8.87 -4.16
CA ARG A 198 3.05 8.99 -5.61
C ARG A 198 3.90 7.88 -6.19
N VAL A 199 3.28 7.03 -6.99
CA VAL A 199 3.95 5.93 -7.71
C VAL A 199 3.91 6.24 -9.20
N GLY A 200 5.10 6.38 -9.79
CA GLY A 200 5.25 7.00 -11.12
C GLY A 200 4.68 8.43 -11.11
N GLU A 201 3.81 8.74 -12.07
CA GLU A 201 3.21 10.07 -12.20
C GLU A 201 1.91 10.24 -11.38
N THR A 202 1.43 9.19 -10.70
CA THR A 202 0.10 9.19 -10.06
C THR A 202 0.20 9.27 -8.55
N LEU A 203 -0.39 10.31 -7.97
CA LEU A 203 -0.58 10.41 -6.51
C LEU A 203 -1.77 9.55 -6.08
N GLY A 204 -1.50 8.51 -5.29
CA GLY A 204 -2.52 7.61 -4.77
C GLY A 204 -3.49 8.30 -3.79
N PRO A 205 -4.62 7.62 -3.46
CA PRO A 205 -5.47 8.04 -2.36
C PRO A 205 -4.71 7.94 -1.03
N ALA A 206 -5.16 8.70 -0.03
CA ALA A 206 -4.70 8.47 1.33
C ALA A 206 -5.23 7.13 1.84
N GLU A 207 -4.37 6.34 2.48
CA GLU A 207 -4.72 5.07 3.11
C GLU A 207 -4.43 5.15 4.61
N GLU A 208 -5.25 4.48 5.40
CA GLU A 208 -4.97 4.25 6.81
C GLU A 208 -4.49 2.81 6.99
N VAL A 209 -3.37 2.64 7.70
CA VAL A 209 -2.65 1.37 7.85
C VAL A 209 -2.26 1.19 9.31
N LEU A 210 -2.67 0.09 9.92
CA LEU A 210 -2.13 -0.33 11.21
C LEU A 210 -0.78 -1.02 10.98
N LEU A 211 0.29 -0.33 11.33
CA LEU A 211 1.66 -0.84 11.26
C LEU A 211 2.02 -1.48 12.60
N SER A 212 2.34 -2.78 12.58
CA SER A 212 2.90 -3.48 13.74
C SER A 212 4.31 -3.96 13.42
N VAL A 213 5.27 -3.68 14.31
CA VAL A 213 6.68 -3.98 14.12
C VAL A 213 7.21 -4.71 15.36
N ARG A 214 7.87 -5.85 15.15
CA ARG A 214 8.82 -6.44 16.09
C ARG A 214 10.22 -6.17 15.57
N ARG A 215 11.12 -5.64 16.40
CA ARG A 215 12.46 -5.24 15.96
C ARG A 215 13.45 -6.40 15.91
N THR A 216 13.39 -7.31 16.88
CA THR A 216 14.34 -8.44 16.99
C THR A 216 13.63 -9.75 17.33
N PRO A 217 13.60 -10.75 16.43
CA PRO A 217 13.94 -10.64 15.00
C PRO A 217 12.95 -9.72 14.26
N ARG A 218 13.43 -9.04 13.20
CA ARG A 218 12.64 -8.07 12.45
C ARG A 218 11.43 -8.74 11.81
N ALA A 219 10.24 -8.28 12.20
CA ALA A 219 8.98 -8.71 11.62
C ALA A 219 7.99 -7.54 11.55
N ILE A 220 7.22 -7.50 10.47
CA ILE A 220 6.39 -6.35 10.10
C ILE A 220 5.03 -6.87 9.67
N ARG A 221 3.97 -6.21 10.14
CA ARG A 221 2.59 -6.45 9.74
C ARG A 221 1.94 -5.13 9.35
N LEU A 222 1.32 -5.12 8.18
CA LEU A 222 0.50 -4.02 7.67
C LEU A 222 -0.94 -4.51 7.57
N GLU A 223 -1.87 -3.82 8.22
CA GLU A 223 -3.31 -4.12 8.13
C GLU A 223 -4.04 -2.86 7.67
N TRP A 224 -4.96 -3.00 6.71
CA TRP A 224 -5.79 -1.88 6.24
C TRP A 224 -7.17 -1.96 6.91
N PRO A 225 -7.42 -1.22 8.00
CA PRO A 225 -8.72 -1.27 8.69
C PRO A 225 -9.85 -0.62 7.88
N ASP A 226 -9.52 0.32 7.00
CA ASP A 226 -10.48 1.08 6.20
C ASP A 226 -9.96 1.44 4.79
N GLY A 227 -10.82 2.00 3.96
CA GLY A 227 -10.51 2.48 2.62
C GLY A 227 -10.56 1.40 1.52
N PRO A 228 -10.05 1.69 0.30
CA PRO A 228 -10.14 0.78 -0.85
C PRO A 228 -9.44 -0.56 -0.64
N SER A 229 -8.47 -0.61 0.27
CA SER A 229 -7.68 -1.79 0.60
C SER A 229 -8.17 -2.50 1.87
N LYS A 230 -9.34 -2.11 2.41
CA LYS A 230 -9.87 -2.63 3.68
C LYS A 230 -9.86 -4.16 3.75
N GLY A 231 -9.30 -4.70 4.82
CA GLY A 231 -9.19 -6.15 5.06
C GLY A 231 -7.96 -6.80 4.42
N ARG A 232 -7.14 -6.04 3.68
CA ARG A 232 -5.82 -6.51 3.25
C ARG A 232 -4.91 -6.62 4.47
N GLU A 233 -4.13 -7.69 4.52
CA GLU A 233 -3.06 -7.88 5.50
C GLU A 233 -1.78 -8.30 4.78
N VAL A 234 -0.64 -7.73 5.18
CA VAL A 234 0.68 -8.14 4.69
C VAL A 234 1.57 -8.45 5.88
N LEU A 235 2.22 -9.62 5.85
CA LEU A 235 3.15 -10.10 6.86
C LEU A 235 4.54 -10.28 6.27
N PHE A 236 5.55 -9.86 7.01
CA PHE A 236 6.96 -10.13 6.72
C PHE A 236 7.67 -10.53 8.00
N SER A 237 8.51 -11.55 7.94
CA SER A 237 9.38 -11.98 9.03
C SER A 237 10.73 -12.35 8.46
N ALA A 238 11.79 -11.74 8.99
CA ALA A 238 13.16 -11.99 8.52
C ALA A 238 13.61 -13.44 8.76
N ASN A 239 13.00 -14.15 9.71
CA ASN A 239 13.40 -15.51 10.09
C ASN A 239 12.64 -16.62 9.37
N ASP A 240 11.39 -16.38 8.97
CA ASP A 240 10.47 -17.50 8.69
C ASP A 240 10.47 -17.94 7.23
N ASP A 241 10.72 -17.04 6.26
CA ASP A 241 10.44 -17.34 4.84
C ASP A 241 11.43 -16.74 3.83
N ALA A 242 12.73 -16.72 4.13
CA ALA A 242 13.80 -16.43 3.14
C ALA A 242 13.61 -15.12 2.32
N GLY A 243 13.07 -14.07 2.94
CA GLY A 243 12.81 -12.79 2.25
C GLY A 243 11.48 -12.72 1.50
N LEU A 244 10.56 -13.65 1.75
CA LEU A 244 9.18 -13.56 1.29
C LEU A 244 8.33 -12.74 2.25
N MET A 245 7.33 -12.08 1.68
CA MET A 245 6.18 -11.54 2.41
C MET A 245 4.92 -12.32 2.03
N HIS A 246 3.98 -12.39 2.96
CA HIS A 246 2.69 -13.04 2.76
C HIS A 246 1.60 -11.99 2.67
N VAL A 247 0.70 -12.15 1.72
CA VAL A 247 -0.39 -11.21 1.44
C VAL A 247 -1.71 -11.96 1.56
N LYS A 248 -2.58 -11.47 2.43
CA LYS A 248 -3.99 -11.85 2.46
C LYS A 248 -4.81 -10.72 1.83
N MET A 249 -5.59 -11.07 0.83
CA MET A 249 -6.53 -10.14 0.20
C MET A 249 -7.81 -10.02 1.05
N PRO A 250 -8.55 -8.90 0.93
CA PRO A 250 -9.86 -8.76 1.55
C PRO A 250 -10.80 -9.91 1.21
N ASP A 251 -11.71 -10.22 2.13
CA ASP A 251 -12.75 -11.22 1.88
C ASP A 251 -13.61 -10.78 0.68
N SER A 252 -13.70 -11.66 -0.31
CA SER A 252 -14.47 -11.44 -1.54
C SER A 252 -15.41 -12.62 -1.78
N ILE A 253 -16.37 -12.48 -2.72
CA ILE A 253 -17.30 -13.56 -3.08
C ILE A 253 -16.55 -14.83 -3.49
N VAL A 254 -15.38 -14.67 -4.12
CA VAL A 254 -14.46 -15.75 -4.44
C VAL A 254 -13.28 -15.69 -3.46
N PRO A 255 -13.12 -16.65 -2.55
CA PRO A 255 -11.99 -16.67 -1.62
C PRO A 255 -10.66 -16.72 -2.38
N VAL A 256 -9.82 -15.71 -2.16
CA VAL A 256 -8.46 -15.68 -2.69
C VAL A 256 -7.53 -16.24 -1.60
N PRO A 257 -6.83 -17.36 -1.83
CA PRO A 257 -5.90 -17.88 -0.84
C PRO A 257 -4.75 -16.88 -0.62
N PRO A 258 -4.17 -16.82 0.59
CA PRO A 258 -2.99 -16.01 0.84
C PRO A 258 -1.85 -16.36 -0.13
N MET A 259 -1.12 -15.33 -0.55
CA MET A 259 -0.02 -15.43 -1.52
C MET A 259 1.31 -15.12 -0.84
N SER A 260 2.36 -15.84 -1.23
CA SER A 260 3.75 -15.50 -0.84
C SER A 260 4.46 -14.86 -2.02
N LEU A 261 5.05 -13.69 -1.81
CA LEU A 261 5.74 -12.90 -2.83
C LEU A 261 7.10 -12.47 -2.30
N ALA A 262 8.11 -12.39 -3.17
CA ALA A 262 9.38 -11.75 -2.80
C ALA A 262 9.16 -10.26 -2.52
N VAL A 263 9.85 -9.72 -1.52
CA VAL A 263 9.70 -8.31 -1.10
C VAL A 263 10.10 -7.30 -2.18
N ASP A 264 10.96 -7.70 -3.12
CA ASP A 264 11.46 -6.91 -4.25
C ASP A 264 10.69 -7.16 -5.55
N ASN A 265 9.64 -7.99 -5.52
CA ASN A 265 8.85 -8.29 -6.70
C ASN A 265 8.20 -7.00 -7.24
N PRO A 266 8.35 -6.65 -8.53
CA PRO A 266 7.76 -5.43 -9.11
C PRO A 266 6.25 -5.29 -8.89
N MET A 267 5.51 -6.40 -8.74
CA MET A 267 4.08 -6.36 -8.40
C MET A 267 3.80 -5.80 -7.00
N VAL A 268 4.72 -6.01 -6.04
CA VAL A 268 4.62 -5.51 -4.67
C VAL A 268 4.82 -3.99 -4.64
N LEU A 269 5.78 -3.50 -5.41
CA LEU A 269 6.12 -2.08 -5.50
C LEU A 269 5.18 -1.30 -6.45
N ARG A 270 4.22 -1.97 -7.11
CA ARG A 270 3.29 -1.31 -8.03
C ARG A 270 2.44 -0.21 -7.34
N ASN A 271 2.17 -0.38 -6.05
CA ASN A 271 1.34 0.54 -5.27
C ASN A 271 2.09 1.15 -4.08
N SER A 272 3.42 1.05 -4.03
CA SER A 272 4.21 1.68 -2.99
C SER A 272 5.62 2.00 -3.47
N ARG A 273 6.18 3.08 -2.97
CA ARG A 273 7.57 3.51 -3.25
C ARG A 273 8.60 2.69 -2.47
N HIS A 274 8.18 1.99 -1.42
CA HIS A 274 9.05 1.30 -0.49
C HIS A 274 8.70 -0.18 -0.37
N PRO A 275 9.70 -1.07 -0.26
CA PRO A 275 9.46 -2.44 0.16
C PRO A 275 8.99 -2.47 1.62
N ILE A 276 8.24 -3.52 1.99
CA ILE A 276 7.78 -3.71 3.38
C ILE A 276 8.94 -3.72 4.39
N THR A 277 10.13 -4.15 3.96
CA THR A 277 11.33 -4.18 4.81
C THR A 277 11.76 -2.81 5.30
N GLU A 278 11.39 -1.73 4.61
CA GLU A 278 11.67 -0.34 4.99
C GLU A 278 10.61 0.26 5.92
N ALA A 279 9.51 -0.44 6.20
CA ALA A 279 8.45 0.12 7.04
C ALA A 279 8.91 0.30 8.51
N GLY A 280 8.57 1.46 9.08
CA GLY A 280 8.78 1.78 10.49
C GLY A 280 9.86 2.82 10.76
N PHE A 281 10.00 3.18 12.04
CA PHE A 281 10.86 4.28 12.50
C PHE A 281 12.36 4.04 12.27
N GLU A 282 12.79 2.78 12.24
CA GLU A 282 14.21 2.43 12.13
C GLU A 282 14.84 2.92 10.83
N THR A 283 14.14 2.77 9.70
CA THR A 283 14.59 3.26 8.39
C THR A 283 14.71 4.77 8.40
N ILE A 284 13.67 5.47 8.88
CA ILE A 284 13.62 6.93 8.94
C ILE A 284 14.80 7.49 9.74
N LEU A 285 15.06 6.94 10.93
CA LEU A 285 16.14 7.41 11.79
C LEU A 285 17.52 7.03 11.26
N THR A 286 17.68 5.84 10.68
CA THR A 286 18.94 5.41 10.04
C THR A 286 19.28 6.32 8.85
N ASP A 287 18.30 6.66 8.02
CA ASP A 287 18.50 7.55 6.88
C ASP A 287 18.82 8.97 7.33
N LEU A 288 18.17 9.49 8.39
CA LEU A 288 18.53 10.77 8.97
C LEU A 288 19.99 10.78 9.46
N GLN A 289 20.40 9.79 10.25
CA GLN A 289 21.78 9.67 10.74
C GLN A 289 22.79 9.62 9.61
N LYS A 290 22.52 8.79 8.59
CA LYS A 290 23.37 8.68 7.40
C LYS A 290 23.50 10.03 6.68
N ASN A 291 22.40 10.72 6.45
CA ASN A 291 22.41 12.01 5.75
C ASN A 291 23.16 13.08 6.55
N ILE A 292 23.04 13.10 7.88
CA ILE A 292 23.79 14.01 8.76
C ILE A 292 25.29 13.77 8.60
N ALA A 293 25.72 12.52 8.73
CA ALA A 293 27.13 12.16 8.61
C ALA A 293 27.70 12.52 7.22
N GLN A 294 26.93 12.35 6.15
CA GLN A 294 27.34 12.75 4.80
C GLN A 294 27.46 14.28 4.66
N VAL A 295 26.52 15.05 5.21
CA VAL A 295 26.60 16.53 5.21
C VAL A 295 27.80 17.02 6.00
N GLU A 296 28.07 16.44 7.17
CA GLU A 296 29.25 16.77 8.00
C GLU A 296 30.56 16.43 7.30
N ALA A 297 30.58 15.37 6.50
CA ALA A 297 31.72 15.00 5.66
C ALA A 297 31.88 15.89 4.39
N GLY A 298 30.96 16.83 4.15
CA GLY A 298 30.98 17.69 2.97
C GLY A 298 30.57 16.98 1.67
N ASP A 299 29.84 15.87 1.74
CA ASP A 299 29.34 15.16 0.57
C ASP A 299 28.21 15.95 -0.10
N ALA A 300 28.52 16.56 -1.25
CA ALA A 300 27.56 17.35 -2.01
C ALA A 300 26.34 16.52 -2.46
N SER A 301 26.44 15.19 -2.57
CA SER A 301 25.31 14.32 -2.95
C SER A 301 24.24 14.21 -1.87
N ALA A 302 24.60 14.49 -0.61
CA ALA A 302 23.67 14.48 0.52
C ALA A 302 22.66 15.64 0.45
N GLY A 303 23.00 16.72 -0.25
CA GLY A 303 22.20 17.94 -0.29
C GLY A 303 22.43 18.82 0.94
N LYS A 304 21.41 19.57 1.35
CA LYS A 304 21.46 20.46 2.52
C LYS A 304 20.48 19.98 3.58
N MET A 305 20.93 19.82 4.82
CA MET A 305 20.06 19.56 5.97
C MET A 305 19.97 20.81 6.86
N SER A 306 18.80 21.01 7.46
CA SER A 306 18.56 22.08 8.43
C SER A 306 17.57 21.61 9.51
N TYR A 307 17.71 22.19 10.70
CA TYR A 307 16.72 22.10 11.76
C TYR A 307 15.97 23.43 11.84
N ALA A 308 14.64 23.38 11.89
CA ALA A 308 13.78 24.57 11.85
C ALA A 308 13.11 24.89 13.20
N GLY A 309 13.45 24.18 14.28
CA GLY A 309 12.81 24.34 15.58
C GLY A 309 11.57 23.45 15.75
N LEU A 310 10.76 23.79 16.75
CA LEU A 310 9.44 23.18 16.97
C LEU A 310 8.40 23.84 16.05
N GLU A 311 7.73 23.04 15.23
CA GLU A 311 6.71 23.50 14.29
C GLU A 311 5.54 22.49 14.25
N ASN A 312 4.32 22.98 14.00
CA ASN A 312 3.18 22.12 13.67
C ASN A 312 2.62 22.52 12.29
N PRO A 313 2.66 21.63 11.28
CA PRO A 313 2.12 21.88 9.95
C PRO A 313 0.57 21.82 9.88
N GLY A 314 -0.12 21.86 11.02
CA GLY A 314 -1.57 21.82 11.14
C GLY A 314 -2.17 20.40 11.17
N GLN A 315 -1.32 19.36 11.16
CA GLN A 315 -1.73 17.95 11.08
C GLN A 315 -1.26 17.13 12.28
N LEU A 316 -0.45 17.72 13.16
CA LEU A 316 0.10 17.07 14.35
C LEU A 316 -0.67 17.49 15.59
N GLU A 317 -0.64 16.65 16.62
CA GLU A 317 -1.27 16.95 17.91
C GLU A 317 -0.53 18.06 18.67
N GLN A 318 0.79 18.19 18.47
CA GLN A 318 1.63 19.21 19.11
C GLN A 318 2.80 19.66 18.21
N PRO A 319 3.40 20.84 18.47
CA PRO A 319 4.63 21.26 17.81
C PRO A 319 5.74 20.21 17.96
N SER A 320 6.39 19.88 16.86
CA SER A 320 7.40 18.83 16.76
C SER A 320 8.69 19.34 16.15
N HIS A 321 9.81 18.70 16.46
CA HIS A 321 11.11 19.06 15.89
C HIS A 321 11.09 18.85 14.38
N LYS A 322 11.21 19.94 13.62
CA LYS A 322 11.23 19.90 12.15
C LYS A 322 12.65 19.81 11.63
N ILE A 323 12.95 18.69 10.99
CA ILE A 323 14.21 18.44 10.29
C ILE A 323 13.91 18.45 8.80
N GLN A 324 14.63 19.27 8.04
CA GLN A 324 14.44 19.42 6.61
C GLN A 324 15.71 19.03 5.86
N ARG A 325 15.55 18.38 4.72
CA ARG A 325 16.61 18.06 3.78
C ARG A 325 16.18 18.46 2.37
N VAL A 326 17.01 19.27 1.70
CA VAL A 326 16.85 19.57 0.28
C VAL A 326 17.94 18.83 -0.50
N THR A 327 17.55 17.89 -1.35
CA THR A 327 18.49 17.11 -2.16
C THR A 327 19.11 17.97 -3.27
N PRO A 328 20.21 17.53 -3.91
CA PRO A 328 20.78 18.22 -5.06
C PRO A 328 19.82 18.33 -6.25
N THR A 329 18.85 17.43 -6.36
CA THR A 329 17.80 17.47 -7.40
C THR A 329 16.67 18.44 -7.06
N GLY A 330 16.68 19.05 -5.88
CA GLY A 330 15.67 19.99 -5.40
C GLY A 330 14.48 19.34 -4.68
N GLU A 331 14.50 18.03 -4.44
CA GLU A 331 13.48 17.39 -3.61
C GLU A 331 13.58 17.89 -2.17
N ASN A 332 12.45 18.15 -1.55
CA ASN A 332 12.35 18.63 -0.19
C ASN A 332 11.74 17.56 0.71
N TRP A 333 12.56 17.03 1.62
CA TRP A 333 12.20 16.01 2.58
C TRP A 333 12.12 16.63 3.97
N VAL A 334 11.00 16.40 4.67
CA VAL A 334 10.76 16.93 6.00
C VAL A 334 10.39 15.78 6.93
N VAL A 335 11.07 15.68 8.07
CA VAL A 335 10.73 14.76 9.15
C VAL A 335 10.40 15.56 10.39
N TYR A 336 9.28 15.23 11.02
CA TYR A 336 8.86 15.77 12.31
C TYR A 336 9.06 14.72 13.40
N ILE A 337 9.83 15.05 14.42
CA ILE A 337 10.08 14.20 15.59
C ILE A 337 9.40 14.82 16.81
N ASP A 338 8.58 14.04 17.48
CA ASP A 338 7.83 14.48 18.64
C ASP A 338 8.76 14.73 19.86
N PRO A 339 8.69 15.90 20.52
CA PRO A 339 9.61 16.24 21.59
C PRO A 339 9.39 15.41 22.85
N THR A 340 8.22 14.79 23.04
CA THR A 340 7.90 14.01 24.24
C THR A 340 8.28 12.54 24.07
N SER A 341 7.70 11.90 23.06
CA SER A 341 7.90 10.50 22.75
C SER A 341 9.25 10.22 22.09
N LYS A 342 9.90 11.24 21.51
CA LYS A 342 11.15 11.15 20.72
C LYS A 342 11.02 10.23 19.50
N LEU A 343 9.82 10.04 18.96
CA LEU A 343 9.58 9.22 17.77
C LEU A 343 9.16 10.09 16.57
N PRO A 344 9.41 9.63 15.33
CA PRO A 344 8.87 10.27 14.13
C PRO A 344 7.33 10.30 14.17
N VAL A 345 6.74 11.47 13.94
CA VAL A 345 5.28 11.67 13.86
C VAL A 345 4.82 12.06 12.46
N MET A 346 5.72 12.59 11.62
CA MET A 346 5.44 12.79 10.21
C MET A 346 6.70 12.71 9.35
N VAL A 347 6.54 12.18 8.14
CA VAL A 347 7.50 12.30 7.04
C VAL A 347 6.76 12.86 5.83
N GLU A 348 7.36 13.83 5.15
CA GLU A 348 6.86 14.39 3.91
C GLU A 348 7.99 14.53 2.89
N GLY A 349 7.76 14.07 1.67
CA GLY A 349 8.65 14.28 0.53
C GLY A 349 7.93 15.07 -0.56
N LEU A 350 8.51 16.17 -1.00
CA LEU A 350 8.05 16.98 -2.14
C LEU A 350 9.09 16.93 -3.26
N ALA A 351 8.63 16.82 -4.49
CA ALA A 351 9.47 16.98 -5.67
C ALA A 351 9.93 18.44 -5.82
N ALA A 352 10.91 18.69 -6.68
CA ALA A 352 11.45 20.03 -6.92
C ALA A 352 10.41 21.04 -7.43
N ASN A 353 9.35 20.56 -8.09
CA ASN A 353 8.23 21.38 -8.55
C ASN A 353 7.14 21.61 -7.47
N GLY A 354 7.34 21.09 -6.26
CA GLY A 354 6.39 21.17 -5.15
C GLY A 354 5.34 20.05 -5.12
N ASP A 355 5.35 19.11 -6.08
CA ASP A 355 4.41 17.99 -6.07
C ASP A 355 4.69 17.05 -4.90
N LEU A 356 3.63 16.58 -4.25
CA LEU A 356 3.73 15.58 -3.20
C LEU A 356 4.24 14.25 -3.78
N LEU A 357 5.38 13.78 -3.27
CA LEU A 357 5.93 12.44 -3.51
C LEU A 357 5.36 11.46 -2.50
N GLU A 358 5.44 11.80 -1.21
CA GLU A 358 4.90 10.97 -0.14
C GLU A 358 4.62 11.76 1.13
N ARG A 359 3.64 11.30 1.91
CA ARG A 359 3.38 11.76 3.27
C ARG A 359 2.97 10.58 4.13
N TYR A 360 3.61 10.45 5.29
CA TYR A 360 3.24 9.51 6.35
C TYR A 360 2.98 10.29 7.63
N LEU A 361 1.80 10.12 8.22
CA LEU A 361 1.44 10.65 9.53
C LEU A 361 1.31 9.46 10.48
N PHE A 362 2.05 9.49 11.58
CA PHE A 362 2.02 8.44 12.60
C PHE A 362 1.20 8.93 13.80
N GLY A 363 0.17 8.16 14.15
CA GLY A 363 -0.62 8.41 15.35
C GLY A 363 0.12 8.00 16.63
N PRO A 364 -0.61 7.93 17.76
CA PRO A 364 -0.07 7.45 19.02
C PRO A 364 0.53 6.04 18.90
N VAL A 365 1.72 5.85 19.48
CA VAL A 365 2.46 4.59 19.43
C VAL A 365 2.18 3.77 20.69
N THR A 366 1.75 2.53 20.49
CA THR A 366 1.68 1.53 21.57
C THR A 366 2.94 0.70 21.52
N VAL A 367 3.73 0.68 22.61
CA VAL A 367 5.02 -0.03 22.67
C VAL A 367 4.91 -1.36 23.42
N ASP A 368 5.79 -2.29 23.07
CA ASP A 368 6.04 -3.54 23.78
C ASP A 368 4.79 -4.39 24.03
N LEU A 369 3.93 -4.50 23.00
CA LEU A 369 2.74 -5.35 23.07
C LEU A 369 3.15 -6.83 23.15
N GLU A 370 2.67 -7.52 24.18
CA GLU A 370 2.89 -8.96 24.38
C GLU A 370 2.44 -9.78 23.16
N SER A 371 1.35 -9.37 22.51
CA SER A 371 0.84 -10.02 21.29
C SER A 371 1.78 -9.95 20.10
N LEU A 372 2.70 -8.98 20.04
CA LEU A 372 3.74 -8.87 19.01
C LEU A 372 5.03 -9.59 19.41
N ALA A 373 5.25 -9.78 20.72
CA ALA A 373 6.42 -10.49 21.24
C ALA A 373 6.35 -12.00 20.99
N ALA A 374 5.14 -12.58 20.89
CA ALA A 374 4.96 -14.00 20.64
C ALA A 374 5.70 -14.48 19.38
N ALA A 375 6.38 -15.63 19.46
CA ALA A 375 7.21 -16.15 18.36
C ALA A 375 6.43 -16.26 17.04
N ASN A 376 5.18 -16.69 17.13
CA ASN A 376 4.25 -16.88 16.03
C ASN A 376 3.36 -15.65 15.71
N ALA A 377 3.61 -14.48 16.29
CA ALA A 377 2.80 -13.28 16.07
C ALA A 377 2.72 -12.84 14.59
N PHE A 378 3.71 -13.23 13.80
CA PHE A 378 3.85 -12.91 12.37
C PHE A 378 3.79 -14.17 11.48
N ASP A 379 3.40 -15.32 12.04
CA ASP A 379 3.19 -16.56 11.28
C ASP A 379 1.84 -16.48 10.53
N PRO A 380 1.83 -16.54 9.18
CA PRO A 380 0.59 -16.43 8.40
C PRO A 380 -0.38 -17.58 8.67
N GLY A 381 0.10 -18.79 8.94
CA GLY A 381 -0.75 -19.96 9.22
C GLY A 381 -1.41 -19.90 10.60
N GLN A 382 -0.76 -19.28 11.59
CA GLN A 382 -1.37 -19.00 12.88
C GLN A 382 -2.34 -17.82 12.80
N ARG A 383 -1.97 -16.76 12.07
CA ARG A 383 -2.76 -15.52 11.97
C ARG A 383 -4.04 -15.70 11.16
N TRP A 384 -3.97 -16.38 10.02
CA TRP A 384 -5.10 -16.54 9.10
C TRP A 384 -5.77 -17.91 9.18
N GLY A 385 -5.26 -18.78 10.05
CA GLY A 385 -5.63 -20.19 10.10
C GLY A 385 -4.94 -20.99 8.99
N GLN A 386 -4.84 -22.30 9.17
CA GLN A 386 -4.37 -23.16 8.09
C GLN A 386 -5.38 -23.10 6.95
N ALA A 387 -4.88 -22.79 5.74
CA ALA A 387 -5.67 -22.97 4.53
C ALA A 387 -6.29 -24.37 4.59
N PRO A 388 -7.62 -24.51 4.40
CA PRO A 388 -8.27 -25.80 4.49
C PRO A 388 -7.51 -26.74 3.57
N SER A 389 -6.86 -27.75 4.15
CA SER A 389 -6.09 -28.73 3.41
C SER A 389 -7.07 -29.47 2.51
N GLY A 390 -7.23 -28.96 1.29
CA GLY A 390 -8.30 -29.37 0.39
C GLY A 390 -8.27 -30.88 0.19
N LEU A 391 -9.45 -31.47 -0.02
CA LEU A 391 -9.63 -32.91 -0.29
C LEU A 391 -8.66 -33.47 -1.35
N LEU A 392 -8.15 -32.63 -2.25
CA LEU A 392 -7.12 -32.97 -3.24
C LEU A 392 -5.77 -33.38 -2.62
N SER A 393 -5.36 -32.77 -1.49
CA SER A 393 -4.16 -33.17 -0.76
C SER A 393 -4.32 -34.56 -0.11
N ARG A 394 -5.56 -34.98 0.18
CA ARG A 394 -5.86 -36.33 0.70
C ARG A 394 -5.84 -37.38 -0.41
N LEU A 395 -6.30 -37.07 -1.62
CA LEU A 395 -6.23 -37.99 -2.76
C LEU A 395 -4.79 -38.27 -3.21
N ALA A 396 -3.89 -37.28 -3.12
CA ALA A 396 -2.47 -37.49 -3.41
C ALA A 396 -1.76 -38.44 -2.41
N ARG A 397 -2.30 -38.63 -1.20
CA ARG A 397 -1.70 -39.50 -0.18
C ARG A 397 -2.21 -40.95 -0.23
N VAL A 398 -3.38 -41.20 -0.83
CA VAL A 398 -3.97 -42.55 -0.95
C VAL A 398 -3.33 -43.38 -2.09
N GLY A 399 -2.68 -42.74 -3.07
CA GLY A 399 -1.98 -43.43 -4.16
C GLY A 399 -0.58 -43.98 -3.82
N GLY A 400 0.01 -43.57 -2.69
CA GLY A 400 1.29 -44.08 -2.21
C GLY A 400 1.13 -45.41 -1.49
N GLY A 401 0.75 -46.45 -2.22
CA GLY A 401 0.63 -47.81 -1.71
C GLY A 401 1.92 -48.25 -1.02
N LYS A 402 1.83 -48.46 0.30
CA LYS A 402 2.86 -49.10 1.10
C LYS A 402 2.99 -50.54 0.61
N ALA A 403 4.13 -50.88 -0.01
CA ALA A 403 4.45 -52.26 -0.33
C ALA A 403 4.36 -53.11 0.95
N PRO A 404 3.69 -54.28 0.93
CA PRO A 404 3.62 -55.15 2.08
C PRO A 404 5.02 -55.64 2.45
N ALA A 405 5.36 -55.54 3.73
CA ALA A 405 6.59 -56.07 4.28
C ALA A 405 6.59 -57.60 4.12
N GLU A 406 7.62 -58.12 3.46
CA GLU A 406 7.93 -59.54 3.44
C GLU A 406 8.22 -60.04 4.85
N THR A 407 7.40 -60.98 5.29
CA THR A 407 7.63 -61.83 6.46
C THR A 407 8.80 -62.77 6.15
N GLN A 408 9.98 -62.50 6.70
CA GLN A 408 11.04 -63.51 6.82
C GLN A 408 10.81 -64.33 8.09
N ALA A 409 10.47 -65.60 7.88
CA ALA A 409 10.58 -66.64 8.89
C ALA A 409 12.03 -67.13 8.96
N GLN A 410 12.59 -67.18 10.17
CA GLN A 410 13.55 -68.18 10.62
C GLN A 410 13.40 -68.39 12.12
#